data_AF-A0A2U1UAW7-F1
#
_entry.id   AF-A0A2U1UAW7-F1
#
_cell.length_a   1.000
_cell.length_b   1.000
_cell.length_c   1.000
_cell.angle_alpha   90.00
_cell.angle_beta   90.00
_cell.angle_gamma   90.00
#
_symmetry.space_group_name_H-M   'P 1'
#
loop_
_entity.id
_entity.type
_entity.pdbx_description
1 polymer ?
#
loop_
_entity_poly.entity_id
_entity_poly.type
_entity_poly.pdbx_seq_one_letter_code
_entity_poly.pdbx_strand_id
1 'polypeptide(L)'
;MSLCSRTWARVNGRFMLLKQYFERKIKWEPSDLQLSAVTRNKTFFTAVFYEYALCTLIIGFVLQPLLKFANPVYAFGTGVVLALTVRQIYRVNVVSTVFPRLKRWLSVFFMIVLSVIFAVMAGLLLGFAFSNSIAHDEYCLSLQTRIQRGNDSEANSTIFSNMQCRVQLPERRY
;
A
#
# COMPACT_ATOMS: atom_id res chain seq x y z
N MET A 1 -10.16 46.17 34.72
CA MET A 1 -10.98 45.38 33.76
C MET A 1 -10.55 45.70 32.32
N SER A 2 -9.43 45.15 31.81
CA SER A 2 -8.93 45.58 30.47
C SER A 2 -8.24 44.51 29.61
N LEU A 3 -8.04 43.29 30.12
CA LEU A 3 -7.38 42.21 29.37
C LEU A 3 -8.36 41.26 28.66
N CYS A 4 -9.54 40.98 29.24
CA CYS A 4 -10.50 40.00 28.70
C CYS A 4 -11.25 40.50 27.43
N SER A 5 -11.52 41.81 27.34
CA SER A 5 -12.16 42.41 26.16
C SER A 5 -11.23 42.44 24.94
N ARG A 6 -9.92 42.64 25.15
CA ARG A 6 -8.91 42.67 24.08
C ARG A 6 -8.61 41.29 23.49
N THR A 7 -8.70 40.23 24.29
CA THR A 7 -8.55 38.84 23.79
C THR A 7 -9.78 38.38 23.02
N TRP A 8 -10.99 38.72 23.47
CA TRP A 8 -12.24 38.41 22.75
C TRP A 8 -12.32 39.07 21.37
N ALA A 9 -11.95 40.35 21.25
CA ALA A 9 -11.92 41.06 19.97
C ALA A 9 -10.92 40.44 18.97
N ARG A 10 -9.78 39.94 19.47
CA ARG A 10 -8.73 39.31 18.65
C ARG A 10 -9.12 37.91 18.15
N VAL A 11 -9.85 37.15 18.96
CA VAL A 11 -10.42 35.84 18.58
C VAL A 11 -11.54 36.01 17.55
N ASN A 12 -12.43 36.99 17.74
CA ASN A 12 -13.51 37.28 16.79
C ASN A 12 -12.98 37.75 15.42
N GLY A 13 -11.95 38.59 15.39
CA GLY A 13 -11.33 39.04 14.14
C GLY A 13 -10.69 37.89 13.34
N ARG A 14 -10.04 36.94 14.04
CA ARG A 14 -9.49 35.73 13.40
C ARG A 14 -10.58 34.80 12.87
N PHE A 15 -11.68 34.66 13.60
CA PHE A 15 -12.82 33.85 13.16
C PHE A 15 -13.50 34.45 11.91
N MET A 16 -13.62 35.77 11.86
CA MET A 16 -14.18 36.50 10.71
C MET A 16 -13.30 36.36 9.46
N LEU A 17 -11.98 36.44 9.60
CA LEU A 17 -11.03 36.18 8.50
C LEU A 17 -11.09 34.73 8.01
N LEU A 18 -11.23 33.78 8.94
CA LEU A 18 -11.40 32.37 8.59
C LEU A 18 -12.70 32.13 7.82
N LYS A 19 -13.80 32.75 8.27
CA LYS A 19 -15.11 32.69 7.61
C LYS A 19 -15.05 33.29 6.21
N GLN A 20 -14.44 34.47 6.04
CA GLN A 20 -14.25 35.08 4.71
C GLN A 20 -13.32 34.27 3.80
N TYR A 21 -12.34 33.56 4.35
CA TYR A 21 -11.50 32.65 3.59
C TYR A 21 -12.29 31.42 3.12
N PHE A 22 -13.13 30.85 3.99
CA PHE A 22 -14.02 29.74 3.64
C PHE A 22 -15.09 30.15 2.62
N GLU A 23 -15.75 31.29 2.79
CA GLU A 23 -16.75 31.80 1.84
C GLU A 23 -16.14 32.09 0.47
N ARG A 24 -14.93 32.66 0.41
CA ARG A 24 -14.20 32.84 -0.87
C ARG A 24 -13.79 31.52 -1.52
N LYS A 25 -13.55 30.47 -0.73
CA LYS A 25 -13.29 29.11 -1.24
C LYS A 25 -14.54 28.40 -1.72
N ILE A 26 -15.69 28.68 -1.09
CA ILE A 26 -17.00 28.08 -1.42
C ILE A 26 -17.60 28.75 -2.67
N LYS A 27 -17.37 30.05 -2.89
CA LYS A 27 -17.78 30.78 -4.10
C LYS A 27 -16.86 30.59 -5.30
N TRP A 28 -15.77 29.85 -5.16
CA TRP A 28 -14.87 29.59 -6.28
C TRP A 28 -15.46 28.47 -7.14
N GLU A 29 -16.01 28.85 -8.29
CA GLU A 29 -16.52 27.93 -9.31
C GLU A 29 -15.42 27.67 -10.36
N PRO A 30 -15.06 26.42 -10.64
CA PRO A 30 -14.02 26.11 -11.63
C PRO A 30 -14.49 26.51 -13.02
N SER A 31 -13.61 27.04 -13.86
CA SER A 31 -13.98 27.38 -15.24
C SER A 31 -14.27 26.12 -16.07
N ASP A 32 -15.09 26.23 -17.13
CA ASP A 32 -15.42 25.09 -18.01
C ASP A 32 -14.17 24.42 -18.62
N LEU A 33 -13.12 25.21 -18.86
CA LEU A 33 -11.81 24.72 -19.30
C LEU A 33 -11.14 23.84 -18.23
N GLN A 34 -11.25 24.22 -16.96
CA GLN A 34 -10.74 23.43 -15.85
C GLN A 34 -11.57 22.16 -15.62
N LEU A 35 -12.90 22.25 -15.77
CA LEU A 35 -13.81 21.14 -15.62
C LEU A 35 -13.61 20.05 -16.70
N SER A 36 -13.45 20.47 -17.95
CA SER A 36 -13.13 19.58 -19.08
C SER A 36 -11.76 18.92 -18.93
N ALA A 37 -10.74 19.67 -18.47
CA ALA A 37 -9.41 19.13 -18.20
C ALA A 37 -9.41 18.08 -17.06
N VAL A 38 -10.13 18.36 -15.96
CA VAL A 38 -10.31 17.40 -14.86
C VAL A 38 -11.02 16.14 -15.35
N THR A 39 -12.09 16.28 -16.13
CA THR A 39 -12.85 15.15 -16.69
C THR A 39 -11.95 14.28 -17.57
N ARG A 40 -11.17 14.88 -18.47
CA ARG A 40 -10.23 14.15 -19.34
C ARG A 40 -9.19 13.38 -18.52
N ASN A 41 -8.58 14.03 -17.53
CA ASN A 41 -7.56 13.40 -16.69
C ASN A 41 -8.14 12.31 -15.79
N LYS A 42 -9.38 12.47 -15.33
CA LYS A 42 -10.12 11.45 -14.58
C LYS A 42 -10.32 10.21 -15.45
N THR A 43 -10.82 10.37 -16.67
CA THR A 43 -11.04 9.24 -17.59
C THR A 43 -9.75 8.50 -17.91
N PHE A 44 -8.66 9.25 -18.17
CA PHE A 44 -7.34 8.66 -18.39
C PHE A 44 -6.83 7.90 -17.16
N PHE A 45 -6.92 8.51 -15.97
CA PHE A 45 -6.53 7.87 -14.73
C PHE A 45 -7.33 6.59 -14.46
N THR A 46 -8.64 6.62 -14.72
CA THR A 46 -9.52 5.46 -14.54
C THR A 46 -9.11 4.30 -15.45
N ALA A 47 -8.81 4.56 -16.73
CA ALA A 47 -8.33 3.52 -17.65
C ALA A 47 -7.02 2.88 -17.16
N VAL A 48 -6.02 3.71 -16.84
CA VAL A 48 -4.73 3.24 -16.31
C VAL A 48 -4.89 2.48 -14.99
N PHE A 49 -5.79 2.94 -14.13
CA PHE A 49 -6.06 2.26 -12.86
C PHE A 49 -6.66 0.88 -13.04
N TYR A 50 -7.57 0.70 -14.01
CA TYR A 50 -8.14 -0.62 -14.30
C TYR A 50 -7.09 -1.60 -14.83
N GLU A 51 -6.21 -1.16 -15.73
CA GLU A 51 -5.08 -1.98 -16.20
C GLU A 51 -4.15 -2.37 -15.04
N TYR A 52 -3.80 -1.40 -14.19
CA TYR A 52 -2.99 -1.66 -12.99
C TYR A 52 -3.65 -2.69 -12.05
N ALA A 53 -4.96 -2.55 -11.79
CA ALA A 53 -5.70 -3.46 -10.93
C ALA A 53 -5.70 -4.88 -11.48
N LEU A 54 -5.91 -5.02 -12.79
CA LEU A 54 -5.90 -6.32 -13.47
C LEU A 54 -4.51 -6.98 -13.40
N CYS A 55 -3.44 -6.23 -13.68
CA CYS A 55 -2.06 -6.72 -13.51
C CYS A 55 -1.77 -7.13 -12.07
N THR A 56 -2.22 -6.35 -11.09
CA THR A 56 -2.01 -6.64 -9.66
C THR A 56 -2.72 -7.92 -9.24
N LEU A 57 -3.92 -8.19 -9.77
CA LEU A 57 -4.64 -9.45 -9.52
C LEU A 57 -3.86 -10.64 -10.08
N ILE A 58 -3.37 -10.56 -11.32
CA ILE A 58 -2.57 -11.62 -11.94
C ILE A 58 -1.32 -11.90 -11.12
N ILE A 59 -0.58 -10.86 -10.75
CA ILE A 59 0.62 -10.96 -9.91
C ILE A 59 0.27 -11.57 -8.54
N GLY A 60 -0.84 -11.15 -7.93
CA GLY A 60 -1.32 -11.70 -6.67
C GLY A 60 -1.61 -13.20 -6.73
N PHE A 61 -2.22 -13.67 -7.83
CA PHE A 61 -2.42 -15.11 -8.06
C PHE A 61 -1.10 -15.88 -8.19
N VAL A 62 -0.12 -15.32 -8.92
CA VAL A 62 1.19 -15.95 -9.09
C VAL A 62 1.98 -15.98 -7.77
N LEU A 63 1.88 -14.93 -6.95
CA LEU A 63 2.56 -14.84 -5.65
C LEU A 63 1.79 -15.46 -4.48
N GLN A 64 0.57 -15.96 -4.70
CA GLN A 64 -0.24 -16.62 -3.68
C GLN A 64 0.50 -17.71 -2.87
N PRO A 65 1.30 -18.63 -3.47
CA PRO A 65 2.04 -19.62 -2.71
C PRO A 65 3.15 -19.03 -1.85
N LEU A 66 3.66 -17.83 -2.18
CA LEU A 66 4.68 -17.13 -1.41
C LEU A 66 4.06 -16.29 -0.29
N LEU A 67 2.90 -15.68 -0.55
CA LEU A 67 2.15 -14.88 0.40
C LEU A 67 1.72 -15.66 1.64
N LYS A 68 1.57 -16.99 1.56
CA LYS A 68 1.29 -17.84 2.74
C LYS A 68 2.40 -17.78 3.80
N PHE A 69 3.62 -17.43 3.41
CA PHE A 69 4.78 -17.28 4.28
C PHE A 69 5.06 -15.83 4.67
N ALA A 70 4.30 -14.89 4.10
CA ALA A 70 4.40 -13.47 4.44
C ALA A 70 3.73 -13.20 5.80
N ASN A 71 4.32 -12.29 6.57
CA ASN A 71 3.72 -11.87 7.82
C ASN A 71 2.51 -10.94 7.54
N PRO A 72 1.31 -11.26 8.10
CA PRO A 72 0.06 -10.57 7.77
C PRO A 72 0.08 -9.08 8.18
N VAL A 73 0.86 -8.70 9.19
CA VAL A 73 0.99 -7.30 9.63
C VAL A 73 1.68 -6.46 8.54
N TYR A 74 2.74 -6.99 7.93
CA TYR A 74 3.43 -6.31 6.83
C TYR A 74 2.57 -6.31 5.57
N ALA A 75 1.80 -7.37 5.32
CA ALA A 75 0.86 -7.43 4.19
C ALA A 75 -0.21 -6.34 4.31
N PHE A 76 -0.82 -6.22 5.49
CA PHE A 76 -1.79 -5.19 5.78
C PHE A 76 -1.17 -3.79 5.66
N GLY A 77 -0.01 -3.56 6.27
CA GLY A 77 0.69 -2.28 6.20
C GLY A 77 1.03 -1.87 4.77
N THR A 78 1.52 -2.80 3.96
CA THR A 78 1.82 -2.57 2.53
C THR A 78 0.56 -2.21 1.75
N GLY A 79 -0.56 -2.87 2.03
CA GLY A 79 -1.86 -2.55 1.43
C GLY A 79 -2.37 -1.14 1.80
N VAL A 80 -2.22 -0.75 3.07
CA VAL A 80 -2.60 0.60 3.52
C VAL A 80 -1.75 1.67 2.83
N VAL A 81 -0.43 1.48 2.77
CA VAL A 81 0.47 2.42 2.10
C VAL A 81 0.14 2.50 0.60
N LEU A 82 -0.16 1.38 -0.05
CA LEU A 82 -0.59 1.37 -1.45
C LEU A 82 -1.87 2.19 -1.66
N ALA A 83 -2.89 2.00 -0.82
CA ALA A 83 -4.14 2.75 -0.90
C ALA A 83 -3.92 4.27 -0.75
N LEU A 84 -3.04 4.67 0.19
CA LEU A 84 -2.66 6.07 0.36
C LEU A 84 -1.91 6.61 -0.87
N THR A 85 -1.02 5.80 -1.44
CA THR A 85 -0.25 6.15 -2.65
C THR A 85 -1.18 6.39 -3.84
N VAL A 86 -2.09 5.46 -4.12
CA VAL A 86 -3.10 5.59 -5.20
C VAL A 86 -3.94 6.84 -5.02
N ARG A 87 -4.40 7.12 -3.78
CA ARG A 87 -5.14 8.35 -3.47
C ARG A 87 -4.34 9.61 -3.79
N GLN A 88 -3.04 9.63 -3.48
CA GLN A 88 -2.20 10.79 -3.80
C GLN A 88 -1.92 10.91 -5.30
N ILE A 89 -1.71 9.79 -6.01
CA ILE A 89 -1.57 9.80 -7.47
C ILE A 89 -2.83 10.39 -8.12
N TYR A 90 -4.03 10.00 -7.67
CA TYR A 90 -5.29 10.60 -8.14
C TYR A 90 -5.33 12.12 -7.87
N ARG A 91 -4.96 12.55 -6.66
CA ARG A 91 -4.91 13.98 -6.32
C ARG A 91 -3.94 14.76 -7.19
N VAL A 92 -2.77 14.20 -7.49
CA VAL A 92 -1.76 14.81 -8.35
C VAL A 92 -2.24 14.88 -9.80
N ASN A 93 -2.76 13.80 -10.36
CA ASN A 93 -3.10 13.74 -11.79
C ASN A 93 -4.45 14.38 -12.13
N VAL A 94 -5.43 14.27 -11.24
CA VAL A 94 -6.81 14.73 -11.51
C VAL A 94 -7.12 16.05 -10.83
N VAL A 95 -6.72 16.23 -9.56
CA VAL A 95 -7.16 17.38 -8.75
C VAL A 95 -6.13 18.53 -8.77
N SER A 96 -4.86 18.27 -9.06
CA SER A 96 -3.84 19.33 -9.08
C SER A 96 -3.94 20.29 -10.27
N THR A 97 -4.73 19.94 -11.28
CA THR A 97 -5.05 20.81 -12.44
C THR A 97 -5.81 22.07 -12.05
N VAL A 98 -6.49 22.04 -10.90
CA VAL A 98 -7.30 23.15 -10.37
C VAL A 98 -6.65 23.87 -9.18
N PHE A 99 -5.49 23.39 -8.69
CA PHE A 99 -4.81 23.98 -7.54
C PHE A 99 -3.63 24.88 -7.92
N PRO A 100 -3.30 25.90 -7.09
CA PRO A 100 -2.12 26.74 -7.29
C PRO A 100 -0.81 25.93 -7.21
N ARG A 101 0.21 26.34 -7.98
CA ARG A 101 1.51 25.65 -8.18
C ARG A 101 2.16 25.11 -6.89
N LEU A 102 2.11 25.86 -5.79
CA LEU A 102 2.72 25.48 -4.51
C LEU A 102 2.07 24.22 -3.91
N LYS A 103 0.74 24.11 -4.01
CA LYS A 103 -0.03 22.97 -3.48
C LYS A 103 0.14 21.72 -4.34
N ARG A 104 0.40 21.90 -5.64
CA ARG A 104 0.77 20.82 -6.57
C ARG A 104 2.14 20.24 -6.22
N TRP A 105 3.14 21.08 -5.95
CA TRP A 105 4.48 20.64 -5.57
C TRP A 105 4.49 19.80 -4.29
N LEU A 106 3.80 20.25 -3.24
CA LEU A 106 3.63 19.49 -2.00
C LEU A 106 2.96 18.14 -2.27
N SER A 107 1.91 18.10 -3.09
CA SER A 107 1.21 16.85 -3.42
C SER A 107 2.10 15.86 -4.19
N VAL A 108 2.95 16.35 -5.10
CA VAL A 108 3.93 15.54 -5.84
C VAL A 108 5.00 15.00 -4.89
N PHE A 109 5.51 15.82 -3.98
CA PHE A 109 6.47 15.40 -2.97
C PHE A 109 5.90 14.28 -2.08
N PHE A 110 4.69 14.45 -1.55
CA PHE A 110 4.01 13.41 -0.76
C PHE A 110 3.78 12.12 -1.55
N MET A 111 3.45 12.22 -2.84
CA MET A 111 3.33 11.05 -3.71
C MET A 111 4.66 10.30 -3.82
N ILE A 112 5.77 10.99 -4.07
CA ILE A 112 7.10 10.37 -4.18
C ILE A 112 7.48 9.66 -2.87
N VAL A 113 7.32 10.35 -1.73
CA VAL A 113 7.62 9.77 -0.42
C VAL A 113 6.82 8.50 -0.16
N LEU A 114 5.51 8.53 -0.42
CA LEU A 114 4.67 7.34 -0.25
C LEU A 114 5.05 6.21 -1.20
N SER A 115 5.41 6.50 -2.45
CA SER A 115 5.88 5.49 -3.40
C SER A 115 7.18 4.83 -2.95
N VAL A 116 8.12 5.59 -2.39
CA VAL A 116 9.37 5.04 -1.82
C VAL A 116 9.07 4.15 -0.63
N ILE A 117 8.21 4.61 0.30
CA ILE A 117 7.80 3.82 1.47
C ILE A 117 7.11 2.52 1.02
N PHE A 118 6.23 2.59 0.02
CA PHE A 118 5.58 1.42 -0.56
C PHE A 118 6.61 0.42 -1.10
N ALA A 119 7.58 0.89 -1.90
CA ALA A 119 8.61 0.03 -2.48
C ALA A 119 9.46 -0.66 -1.40
N VAL A 120 9.84 0.06 -0.35
CA VAL A 120 10.59 -0.51 0.78
C VAL A 120 9.75 -1.56 1.52
N MET A 121 8.49 -1.26 1.84
CA MET A 121 7.61 -2.18 2.55
C MET A 121 7.30 -3.44 1.73
N ALA A 122 7.04 -3.30 0.43
CA ALA A 122 6.85 -4.41 -0.47
C ALA A 122 8.11 -5.28 -0.60
N GLY A 123 9.29 -4.64 -0.69
CA GLY A 123 10.58 -5.35 -0.71
C GLY A 123 10.83 -6.15 0.56
N LEU A 124 10.60 -5.57 1.73
CA LEU A 124 10.71 -6.28 3.02
C LEU A 124 9.72 -7.43 3.12
N LEU A 125 8.46 -7.22 2.74
CA LEU A 125 7.43 -8.26 2.76
C LEU A 125 7.83 -9.46 1.90
N LEU A 126 8.27 -9.21 0.66
CA LEU A 126 8.71 -10.28 -0.24
C LEU A 126 9.98 -10.94 0.27
N GLY A 127 10.95 -10.16 0.77
CA GLY A 127 12.19 -10.70 1.34
C GLY A 127 11.94 -11.64 2.51
N PHE A 128 11.09 -11.25 3.46
CA PHE A 128 10.69 -12.13 4.56
C PHE A 128 9.92 -13.35 4.07
N ALA A 129 9.00 -13.19 3.12
CA ALA A 129 8.24 -14.31 2.58
C ALA A 129 9.15 -15.34 1.88
N PHE A 130 10.14 -14.88 1.11
CA PHE A 130 11.15 -15.75 0.48
C PHE A 130 12.02 -16.46 1.53
N SER A 131 12.55 -15.72 2.50
CA SER A 131 13.37 -16.32 3.57
C SER A 131 12.61 -17.38 4.35
N ASN A 132 11.34 -17.11 4.68
CA ASN A 132 10.47 -18.06 5.39
C ASN A 132 10.12 -19.27 4.51
N SER A 133 9.91 -19.08 3.21
CA SER A 133 9.67 -20.16 2.26
C SER A 133 10.85 -21.13 2.22
N ILE A 134 12.08 -20.60 2.11
CA ILE A 134 13.30 -21.41 2.08
C ILE A 134 13.46 -22.20 3.38
N ALA A 135 13.32 -21.53 4.54
CA ALA A 135 13.41 -22.18 5.84
C ALA A 135 12.35 -23.28 6.01
N HIS A 136 11.13 -23.06 5.51
CA HIS A 136 10.07 -24.07 5.52
C HIS A 136 10.42 -25.27 4.63
N ASP A 137 10.95 -25.04 3.44
CA ASP A 137 11.35 -26.11 2.52
C ASP A 137 12.50 -26.96 3.08
N GLU A 138 13.50 -26.34 3.71
CA GLU A 138 14.59 -27.05 4.41
C GLU A 138 14.07 -27.90 5.57
N TYR A 139 13.14 -27.35 6.36
CA TYR A 139 12.54 -28.07 7.47
C TYR A 139 11.71 -29.28 6.98
N CYS A 140 10.91 -29.12 5.93
CA CYS A 140 10.16 -30.20 5.30
C CYS A 140 11.09 -31.31 4.77
N LEU A 141 12.22 -30.97 4.15
CA LEU A 141 13.22 -31.94 3.69
C LEU A 141 13.80 -32.75 4.86
N SER A 142 14.08 -32.07 5.98
CA SER A 142 14.62 -32.73 7.18
C SER A 142 13.62 -33.73 7.78
N LEU A 143 12.33 -33.38 7.83
CA LEU A 143 11.25 -34.28 8.26
C LEU A 143 11.11 -35.47 7.33
N GLN A 144 11.09 -35.24 6.01
CA GLN A 144 11.02 -36.31 5.01
C GLN A 144 12.17 -37.30 5.17
N THR A 145 13.40 -36.81 5.41
CA THR A 145 14.57 -37.67 5.65
C THR A 145 14.43 -38.51 6.92
N ARG A 146 13.87 -37.95 8.00
CA ARG A 146 13.62 -38.70 9.26
C ARG A 146 12.57 -39.79 9.08
N ILE A 147 11.48 -39.49 8.37
CA ILE A 147 10.42 -40.44 8.02
C ILE A 147 10.99 -41.60 7.19
N GLN A 148 11.79 -41.30 6.17
CA GLN A 148 12.43 -42.32 5.32
C GLN A 148 13.41 -43.23 6.08
N ARG A 149 14.09 -42.70 7.10
CA ARG A 149 14.99 -43.47 7.97
C ARG A 149 14.26 -44.26 9.07
N GLY A 150 12.93 -44.18 9.14
CA GLY A 150 12.11 -44.89 10.12
C GLY A 150 12.17 -44.33 11.54
N ASN A 151 12.75 -43.14 11.74
CA ASN A 151 12.83 -42.53 13.07
C ASN A 151 11.53 -41.78 13.39
N ASP A 152 10.82 -42.20 14.45
CA ASP A 152 9.54 -41.62 14.89
C ASP A 152 8.58 -41.32 13.72
N SER A 153 8.48 -42.26 12.78
CA SER A 153 7.87 -42.04 11.46
C SER A 153 6.41 -41.58 11.53
N GLU A 154 5.64 -42.08 12.50
CA GLU A 154 4.25 -41.68 12.74
C GLU A 154 4.13 -40.24 13.27
N ALA A 155 4.96 -39.86 14.24
CA ALA A 155 5.00 -38.48 14.75
C ALA A 155 5.53 -37.49 13.70
N ASN A 156 6.55 -37.87 12.94
CA ASN A 156 7.11 -37.00 11.91
C ASN A 156 6.20 -36.85 10.69
N SER A 157 5.46 -37.90 10.30
CA SER A 157 4.49 -37.84 9.20
C SER A 157 3.26 -37.00 9.53
N THR A 158 2.76 -37.05 10.77
CA THR A 158 1.69 -36.16 11.22
C THR A 158 2.12 -34.69 11.19
N ILE A 159 3.34 -34.38 11.63
CA ILE A 159 3.91 -33.01 11.53
C ILE A 159 4.07 -32.58 10.06
N PHE A 160 4.60 -33.46 9.20
CA PHE A 160 4.77 -33.19 7.77
C PHE A 160 3.44 -32.87 7.06
N SER A 161 2.39 -33.63 7.39
CA SER A 161 1.03 -33.39 6.88
C SER A 161 0.44 -32.08 7.41
N ASN A 162 0.58 -31.82 8.71
CA ASN A 162 0.05 -30.61 9.35
C ASN A 162 0.72 -29.32 8.83
N MET A 163 2.00 -29.37 8.49
CA MET A 163 2.72 -28.25 7.87
C MET A 163 2.46 -28.11 6.37
N GLN A 164 1.64 -28.98 5.77
CA GLN A 164 1.36 -28.98 4.33
C GLN A 164 2.66 -29.04 3.49
N CYS A 165 3.64 -29.79 3.98
CA CYS A 165 4.89 -30.01 3.27
C CYS A 165 4.62 -30.74 1.95
N ARG A 166 5.34 -30.35 0.89
CA ARG A 166 5.33 -31.08 -0.38
C ARG A 166 6.45 -32.10 -0.36
N VAL A 167 6.20 -33.27 -0.96
CA VAL A 167 7.25 -34.27 -1.15
C VAL A 167 8.32 -33.68 -2.05
N GLN A 168 9.53 -33.55 -1.53
CA GLN A 168 10.68 -33.12 -2.31
C GLN A 168 11.35 -34.38 -2.89
N LEU A 169 11.52 -34.42 -4.21
CA LEU A 169 12.31 -35.48 -4.83
C LEU A 169 13.77 -35.30 -4.36
N PRO A 170 14.44 -36.38 -3.90
CA PRO A 170 15.83 -36.28 -3.51
C PRO A 170 16.62 -35.80 -4.73
N GLU A 171 17.26 -34.64 -4.58
CA GLU A 171 18.19 -34.14 -5.57
C GLU A 171 19.29 -35.19 -5.69
N ARG A 172 19.40 -35.85 -6.86
CA ARG A 172 20.49 -36.79 -7.12
C ARG A 172 21.78 -35.98 -7.04
N ARG A 173 22.47 -36.05 -5.89
CA ARG A 173 23.88 -35.69 -5.81
C ARG A 173 24.63 -36.70 -6.69
N TYR A 174 24.95 -36.29 -7.91
CA TYR A 174 25.96 -36.94 -8.74
C TYR A 174 27.35 -36.52 -8.25
#